data_AF-A0A9E1UN25-F1
#
_entry.id   AF-A0A9E1UN25-F1
#
_cell.length_a   1.000
_cell.length_b   1.000
_cell.length_c   1.000
_cell.angle_alpha   90.00
_cell.angle_beta   90.00
_cell.angle_gamma   90.00
#
_symmetry.space_group_name_H-M   'P 1'
#
loop_
_entity.id
_entity.type
_entity.pdbx_description
1 polymer ?
#
loop_
_entity_poly.entity_id
_entity_poly.type
_entity_poly.pdbx_seq_one_letter_code
_entity_poly.pdbx_strand_id
1 'polypeptide(L)'
;MVPLLRTWTLTIALALALPGVAVAAEVGFLCEKSPLVGKEAQAALALCAQQAKTSVLVADGKGGFVGKAGAKADLAAFPVVWFHQGDHTQQSGPVYSAATLTALRAHVQAGNGLLLSGAALAMVELLGIEPVSPRRGGPGNDRAQAALVPVVR
;
A
#
# COMPACT_ATOMS: atom_id res chain seq x y z
N MET A 1 66.85 -24.63 -12.77
CA MET A 1 66.25 -23.88 -11.64
C MET A 1 65.37 -22.79 -12.24
N VAL A 2 64.04 -22.93 -12.14
CA VAL A 2 63.04 -22.04 -12.75
C VAL A 2 62.48 -21.12 -11.67
N PRO A 3 62.39 -19.79 -11.86
CA PRO A 3 61.71 -18.93 -10.90
C PRO A 3 60.20 -18.94 -11.18
N LEU A 4 59.41 -19.31 -10.15
CA LEU A 4 57.96 -19.14 -10.14
C LEU A 4 57.63 -17.65 -9.97
N LEU A 5 57.10 -17.00 -11.01
CA LEU A 5 56.39 -15.73 -10.88
C LEU A 5 54.96 -15.98 -10.40
N ARG A 6 54.65 -15.54 -9.18
CA ARG A 6 53.29 -15.47 -8.62
C ARG A 6 52.63 -14.16 -9.10
N THR A 7 51.76 -14.26 -10.09
CA THR A 7 50.87 -13.17 -10.51
C THR A 7 49.60 -13.18 -9.65
N TRP A 8 49.34 -12.08 -8.94
CA TRP A 8 48.08 -11.84 -8.23
C TRP A 8 47.09 -11.19 -9.21
N THR A 9 46.04 -11.90 -9.61
CA THR A 9 44.93 -11.34 -10.38
C THR A 9 43.97 -10.62 -9.42
N LEU A 10 43.95 -9.29 -9.51
CA LEU A 10 42.99 -8.44 -8.81
C LEU A 10 41.66 -8.45 -9.58
N THR A 11 40.65 -9.15 -9.09
CA THR A 11 39.31 -9.14 -9.68
C THR A 11 38.59 -7.86 -9.26
N ILE A 12 38.56 -6.86 -10.15
CA ILE A 12 37.71 -5.66 -9.98
C ILE A 12 36.29 -6.06 -10.34
N ALA A 13 35.43 -6.24 -9.33
CA ALA A 13 34.00 -6.39 -9.52
C ALA A 13 33.42 -5.03 -9.93
N LEU A 14 33.24 -4.83 -11.23
CA LEU A 14 32.55 -3.68 -11.79
C LEU A 14 31.05 -3.83 -11.51
N ALA A 15 30.58 -3.21 -10.42
CA ALA A 15 29.15 -3.08 -10.14
C ALA A 15 28.52 -2.15 -11.18
N LEU A 16 27.94 -2.75 -12.23
CA LEU A 16 27.08 -2.05 -13.18
C LEU A 16 25.83 -1.56 -12.43
N ALA A 17 25.83 -0.28 -12.07
CA ALA A 17 24.62 0.44 -11.67
C ALA A 17 23.70 0.51 -12.89
N LEU A 18 22.76 -0.43 -13.01
CA LEU A 18 21.70 -0.34 -14.00
C LEU A 18 20.82 0.86 -13.64
N PRO A 19 20.64 1.84 -14.55
CA PRO A 19 19.65 2.88 -14.33
C PRO A 19 18.28 2.20 -14.27
N GLY A 20 17.65 2.26 -13.09
CA GLY A 20 16.30 1.77 -12.90
C GLY A 20 15.38 2.56 -13.83
N VAL A 21 14.80 1.87 -14.81
CA VAL A 21 13.68 2.41 -15.56
C VAL A 21 12.56 2.61 -14.55
N ALA A 22 12.26 3.86 -14.21
CA ALA A 22 11.10 4.20 -13.42
C ALA A 22 9.87 3.90 -14.29
N VAL A 23 9.41 2.65 -14.25
CA VAL A 23 8.06 2.31 -14.70
C VAL A 23 7.14 3.19 -13.86
N ALA A 24 6.29 3.99 -14.51
CA ALA A 24 5.26 4.74 -13.82
C ALA A 24 4.42 3.74 -13.02
N ALA A 25 4.71 3.65 -11.72
CA ALA A 25 4.12 2.69 -10.82
C ALA A 25 2.60 2.88 -10.82
N GLU A 26 1.86 1.82 -11.13
CA GLU A 26 0.41 1.83 -11.11
C GLU A 26 -0.07 1.71 -9.66
N VAL A 27 -0.98 2.59 -9.25
CA VAL A 27 -1.61 2.54 -7.93
C VAL A 27 -2.91 1.76 -8.01
N GLY A 28 -3.05 0.76 -7.15
CA GLY A 28 -4.30 0.06 -6.91
C GLY A 28 -5.17 0.86 -5.95
N PHE A 29 -6.17 1.59 -6.45
CA PHE A 29 -7.11 2.31 -5.59
C PHE A 29 -8.20 1.37 -5.11
N LEU A 30 -8.12 0.95 -3.85
CA LEU A 30 -9.03 0.01 -3.23
C LEU A 30 -10.32 0.72 -2.80
N CYS A 31 -11.44 0.27 -3.35
CA CYS A 31 -12.78 0.74 -3.04
C CYS A 31 -13.55 -0.33 -2.26
N GLU A 32 -14.45 0.11 -1.38
CA GLU A 32 -15.41 -0.78 -0.73
C GLU A 32 -16.47 -1.31 -1.72
N LYS A 33 -16.73 -0.53 -2.77
CA LYS A 33 -17.75 -0.79 -3.78
C LYS A 33 -17.43 -0.02 -5.07
N SER A 34 -17.78 -0.62 -6.20
CA SER A 34 -17.70 0.00 -7.53
C SER A 34 -19.07 -0.10 -8.21
N PRO A 35 -19.62 0.99 -8.76
CA PRO A 35 -19.05 2.35 -8.77
C PRO A 35 -19.01 3.00 -7.39
N LEU A 36 -18.13 3.98 -7.20
CA LEU A 36 -18.02 4.78 -5.98
C LEU A 36 -19.22 5.72 -5.83
N VAL A 37 -19.84 5.74 -4.65
CA VAL A 37 -21.07 6.51 -4.38
C VAL A 37 -20.80 7.73 -3.47
N GLY A 38 -19.65 7.80 -2.81
CA GLY A 38 -19.30 8.86 -1.86
C GLY A 38 -18.44 9.98 -2.45
N LYS A 39 -18.63 11.22 -1.98
CA LYS A 39 -17.92 12.41 -2.48
C LYS A 39 -16.45 12.40 -2.10
N GLU A 40 -16.13 11.96 -0.88
CA GLU A 40 -14.73 11.92 -0.41
C GLU A 40 -13.96 10.81 -1.14
N ALA A 41 -14.56 9.62 -1.29
CA ALA A 41 -13.96 8.55 -2.08
C ALA A 41 -13.76 8.93 -3.55
N GLN A 42 -14.72 9.64 -4.17
CA GLN A 42 -14.56 10.15 -5.53
C GLN A 42 -13.44 11.19 -5.63
N ALA A 43 -13.33 12.11 -4.66
CA ALA A 43 -12.26 13.10 -4.62
C ALA A 43 -10.89 12.45 -4.44
N ALA A 44 -10.78 11.44 -3.56
CA ALA A 44 -9.55 10.67 -3.37
C ALA A 44 -9.16 9.89 -4.63
N LEU A 45 -10.11 9.25 -5.31
CA LEU A 45 -9.84 8.58 -6.59
C LEU A 45 -9.38 9.59 -7.67
N ALA A 46 -10.02 10.76 -7.74
CA ALA A 46 -9.62 11.81 -8.68
C ALA A 46 -8.20 12.31 -8.38
N LEU A 47 -7.85 12.50 -7.11
CA LEU A 47 -6.50 12.87 -6.69
C LEU A 47 -5.49 11.78 -7.04
N CYS A 48 -5.82 10.51 -6.79
CA CYS A 48 -4.98 9.37 -7.18
C CYS A 48 -4.67 9.38 -8.68
N ALA A 49 -5.71 9.57 -9.50
CA ALA A 49 -5.60 9.61 -10.96
C ALA A 49 -4.82 10.83 -11.49
N GLN A 50 -4.78 11.94 -10.74
CA GLN A 50 -3.95 13.10 -11.07
C GLN A 50 -2.46 12.86 -10.80
N GLN A 51 -2.12 11.98 -9.86
CA GLN A 51 -0.75 11.76 -9.41
C GLN A 51 -0.10 10.51 -10.02
N ALA A 52 -0.90 9.49 -10.37
CA ALA A 52 -0.40 8.22 -10.88
C ALA A 52 -1.39 7.53 -11.82
N LYS A 53 -0.87 6.60 -12.63
CA LYS A 53 -1.71 5.62 -13.33
C LYS A 53 -2.48 4.83 -12.26
N THR A 54 -3.80 4.81 -12.34
CA THR A 54 -4.66 4.30 -11.27
C THR A 54 -5.61 3.23 -11.80
N SER A 55 -5.68 2.10 -11.10
CA SER A 55 -6.70 1.06 -11.31
C SER A 55 -7.58 0.93 -10.08
N VAL A 56 -8.89 0.90 -10.28
CA VAL A 56 -9.85 0.65 -9.20
C VAL A 56 -9.87 -0.84 -8.88
N LEU A 57 -9.75 -1.15 -7.60
CA LEU A 57 -9.84 -2.50 -7.04
C LEU A 57 -11.03 -2.59 -6.09
N VAL A 58 -11.70 -3.74 -6.06
CA VAL A 58 -12.73 -4.07 -5.06
C VAL A 58 -12.38 -5.42 -4.46
N ALA A 59 -12.36 -5.51 -3.13
CA ALA A 59 -12.15 -6.79 -2.45
C ALA A 59 -13.36 -7.71 -2.62
N ASP A 60 -13.13 -8.99 -2.88
CA ASP A 60 -14.21 -10.00 -2.99
C ASP A 60 -14.62 -10.60 -1.63
N GLY A 61 -13.89 -10.25 -0.55
CA GLY A 61 -14.11 -10.74 0.81
C GLY A 61 -13.54 -12.12 1.08
N LYS A 62 -12.96 -12.79 0.07
CA LYS A 62 -12.34 -14.11 0.11
C LYS A 62 -10.81 -14.04 -0.09
N GLY A 63 -10.24 -12.83 -0.01
CA GLY A 63 -8.81 -12.56 -0.21
C GLY A 63 -8.44 -12.25 -1.65
N GLY A 64 -9.40 -12.26 -2.57
CA GLY A 64 -9.24 -11.83 -3.95
C GLY A 64 -9.65 -10.38 -4.16
N PHE A 65 -9.23 -9.83 -5.31
CA PHE A 65 -9.57 -8.49 -5.74
C PHE A 65 -10.10 -8.54 -7.17
N VAL A 66 -11.04 -7.67 -7.48
CA VAL A 66 -11.58 -7.48 -8.82
C VAL A 66 -11.35 -6.05 -9.28
N GLY A 67 -10.95 -5.90 -10.54
CA GLY A 67 -10.77 -4.61 -11.20
C GLY A 67 -12.04 -4.14 -11.91
N LYS A 68 -11.86 -3.18 -12.82
CA LYS A 68 -12.93 -2.69 -13.71
C LYS A 68 -13.55 -3.86 -14.48
N ALA A 69 -14.88 -3.84 -14.61
CA ALA A 69 -15.69 -4.89 -15.26
C ALA A 69 -15.64 -6.29 -14.59
N GLY A 70 -15.19 -6.40 -13.34
CA GLY A 70 -15.24 -7.64 -12.57
C GLY A 70 -14.11 -8.64 -12.90
N ALA A 71 -13.13 -8.23 -13.71
CA ALA A 71 -11.95 -9.05 -13.97
C ALA A 71 -11.14 -9.24 -12.69
N LYS A 72 -10.60 -10.45 -12.47
CA LYS A 72 -9.69 -10.70 -11.34
C LYS A 72 -8.47 -9.78 -11.46
N ALA A 73 -8.12 -9.12 -10.35
CA ALA A 73 -6.94 -8.29 -10.23
C ALA A 73 -5.94 -8.96 -9.28
N ASP A 74 -4.67 -8.96 -9.68
CA ASP A 74 -3.57 -9.40 -8.83
C ASP A 74 -3.01 -8.22 -8.06
N LEU A 75 -2.98 -8.33 -6.73
CA LEU A 75 -2.47 -7.27 -5.86
C LEU A 75 -0.96 -7.05 -6.06
N ALA A 76 -0.22 -8.08 -6.49
CA ALA A 76 1.21 -7.98 -6.77
C ALA A 76 1.54 -7.09 -7.99
N ALA A 77 0.56 -6.75 -8.82
CA ALA A 77 0.73 -5.83 -9.94
C ALA A 77 0.83 -4.36 -9.50
N PHE A 78 0.50 -4.04 -8.25
CA PHE A 78 0.44 -2.67 -7.74
C PHE A 78 1.51 -2.46 -6.66
N PRO A 79 2.62 -1.76 -6.93
CA PRO A 79 3.62 -1.47 -5.89
C PRO A 79 3.05 -0.65 -4.72
N VAL A 80 1.95 0.06 -4.93
CA VAL A 80 1.19 0.74 -3.87
C VAL A 80 -0.30 0.47 -4.04
N VAL A 81 -0.94 0.07 -2.95
CA VAL A 81 -2.40 0.03 -2.82
C VAL A 81 -2.84 1.18 -1.92
N TRP A 82 -3.82 1.96 -2.36
CA TRP A 82 -4.39 3.05 -1.56
C TRP A 82 -5.83 2.73 -1.20
N PHE A 83 -6.12 2.68 0.10
CA PHE A 83 -7.48 2.66 0.62
C PHE A 83 -7.79 3.97 1.35
N HIS A 84 -8.79 4.70 0.84
CA HIS A 84 -9.34 5.90 1.46
C HIS A 84 -10.75 5.65 1.95
N GLN A 85 -11.03 6.03 3.20
CA GLN A 85 -12.37 5.96 3.77
C GLN A 85 -12.73 7.30 4.43
N GLY A 86 -13.38 8.17 3.67
CA GLY A 86 -13.83 9.49 4.12
C GLY A 86 -15.34 9.61 4.31
N ASP A 87 -16.14 8.86 3.52
CA ASP A 87 -17.59 9.03 3.49
C ASP A 87 -18.33 8.40 4.69
N HIS A 88 -17.67 7.53 5.45
CA HIS A 88 -18.20 6.94 6.68
C HIS A 88 -17.11 6.32 7.56
N THR A 89 -17.46 5.85 8.75
CA THR A 89 -16.49 5.43 9.79
C THR A 89 -16.55 3.95 10.14
N GLN A 90 -17.53 3.20 9.61
CA GLN A 90 -17.69 1.77 9.87
C GLN A 90 -16.54 0.96 9.24
N GLN A 91 -16.04 -0.04 9.97
CA GLN A 91 -15.09 -1.05 9.46
C GLN A 91 -15.89 -2.31 9.13
N SER A 92 -16.53 -2.34 7.96
CA SER A 92 -17.46 -3.40 7.58
C SER A 92 -17.36 -3.75 6.10
N GLY A 93 -17.85 -4.92 5.72
CA GLY A 93 -17.90 -5.37 4.32
C GLY A 93 -16.63 -6.09 3.86
N PRO A 94 -16.53 -6.41 2.56
CA PRO A 94 -15.51 -7.30 2.02
C PRO A 94 -14.07 -6.84 2.26
N VAL A 95 -13.82 -5.52 2.29
CA VAL A 95 -12.47 -4.97 2.49
C VAL A 95 -11.91 -5.26 3.88
N TYR A 96 -12.79 -5.46 4.86
CA TYR A 96 -12.46 -5.74 6.26
C TYR A 96 -12.56 -7.23 6.62
N SER A 97 -12.79 -8.12 5.64
CA SER A 97 -12.82 -9.56 5.94
C SER A 97 -11.43 -10.06 6.35
N ALA A 98 -11.38 -11.10 7.19
CA ALA A 98 -10.11 -11.69 7.63
C ALA A 98 -9.22 -12.13 6.46
N ALA A 99 -9.82 -12.63 5.38
CA ALA A 99 -9.11 -13.05 4.17
C ALA A 99 -8.52 -11.85 3.42
N THR A 100 -9.26 -10.75 3.28
CA THR A 100 -8.75 -9.50 2.66
C THR A 100 -7.62 -8.90 3.49
N LEU A 101 -7.80 -8.82 4.82
CA LEU A 101 -6.75 -8.32 5.73
C LEU A 101 -5.48 -9.16 5.65
N THR A 102 -5.61 -10.48 5.51
CA THR A 102 -4.47 -11.39 5.30
C THR A 102 -3.76 -11.10 3.98
N ALA A 103 -4.50 -10.88 2.90
CA ALA A 103 -3.92 -10.53 1.59
C ALA A 103 -3.21 -9.17 1.61
N LEU A 104 -3.80 -8.16 2.24
CA LEU A 104 -3.19 -6.83 2.41
C LEU A 104 -1.93 -6.90 3.28
N ARG A 105 -1.93 -7.71 4.35
CA ARG A 105 -0.73 -7.94 5.16
C ARG A 105 0.37 -8.60 4.34
N ALA A 106 0.05 -9.64 3.58
CA ALA A 106 1.02 -10.33 2.72
C ALA A 106 1.61 -9.37 1.66
N HIS A 107 0.80 -8.47 1.12
CA HIS A 107 1.23 -7.44 0.18
C HIS A 107 2.30 -6.51 0.78
N VAL A 108 2.07 -6.01 2.00
CA VAL A 108 3.04 -5.18 2.74
C VAL A 108 4.29 -5.97 3.11
N GLN A 109 4.14 -7.22 3.56
CA GLN A 109 5.27 -8.10 3.89
C GLN A 109 6.17 -8.42 2.69
N ALA A 110 5.60 -8.41 1.48
CA ALA A 110 6.36 -8.56 0.24
C ALA A 110 7.14 -7.27 -0.17
N GLY A 111 7.07 -6.20 0.63
CA GLY A 111 7.79 -4.94 0.40
C GLY A 111 7.00 -3.89 -0.38
N ASN A 112 5.71 -4.13 -0.65
CA ASN A 112 4.85 -3.16 -1.34
C ASN A 112 4.24 -2.15 -0.34
N GLY A 113 3.77 -1.02 -0.85
CA GLY A 113 3.16 0.04 -0.07
C GLY A 113 1.66 -0.16 0.15
N LEU A 114 1.19 0.14 1.35
CA LEU A 114 -0.23 0.31 1.66
C LEU A 114 -0.45 1.71 2.23
N LEU A 115 -1.14 2.56 1.46
CA LEU A 115 -1.54 3.89 1.90
C LEU A 115 -2.94 3.83 2.49
N LEU A 116 -3.08 4.26 3.75
CA LEU A 116 -4.35 4.33 4.47
C LEU A 116 -4.65 5.79 4.83
N SER A 117 -5.87 6.26 4.56
CA SER A 117 -6.26 7.65 4.83
C SER A 117 -7.73 7.78 5.25
N GLY A 118 -8.05 8.85 5.99
CA GLY A 118 -9.36 8.99 6.63
C GLY A 118 -9.56 7.94 7.73
N ALA A 119 -10.77 7.41 7.85
CA ALA A 119 -11.11 6.35 8.80
C ALA A 119 -10.39 5.02 8.50
N ALA A 120 -9.89 4.82 7.28
CA ALA A 120 -9.15 3.62 6.89
C ALA A 120 -7.83 3.48 7.66
N LEU A 121 -7.30 4.57 8.22
CA LEU A 121 -6.10 4.51 9.07
C LEU A 121 -6.27 3.54 10.24
N ALA A 122 -7.47 3.39 10.80
CA ALA A 122 -7.75 2.43 11.88
C ALA A 122 -7.55 0.95 11.47
N MET A 123 -7.37 0.66 10.17
CA MET A 123 -7.04 -0.69 9.70
C MET A 123 -5.64 -1.13 10.13
N VAL A 124 -4.73 -0.22 10.54
CA VAL A 124 -3.38 -0.59 11.01
C VAL A 124 -3.39 -1.56 12.19
N GLU A 125 -4.36 -1.43 13.09
CA GLU A 125 -4.57 -2.36 14.23
C GLU A 125 -4.98 -3.74 13.71
N LEU A 126 -5.97 -3.78 12.81
CA LEU A 126 -6.48 -5.03 12.21
C LEU A 126 -5.40 -5.76 11.39
N LEU A 127 -4.49 -5.00 10.77
CA LEU A 127 -3.34 -5.53 10.04
C LEU A 127 -2.22 -6.00 10.98
N GLY A 128 -2.25 -5.64 12.27
CA GLY A 128 -1.19 -5.93 13.23
C GLY A 128 0.10 -5.15 12.97
N ILE A 129 -0.02 -3.98 12.31
CA ILE A 129 1.12 -3.10 12.00
C ILE A 129 1.43 -2.20 13.20
N GLU A 130 0.39 -1.64 13.82
CA GLU A 130 0.49 -0.74 14.96
C GLU A 130 -0.56 -1.16 16.00
N PRO A 131 -0.20 -1.32 17.29
CA PRO A 131 -1.15 -1.72 18.33
C PRO A 131 -2.18 -0.64 18.71
N VAL A 132 -2.00 0.59 18.23
CA VAL A 132 -2.95 1.68 18.44
C VAL A 132 -4.14 1.53 17.50
N SER A 133 -5.33 1.86 18.02
CA SER A 133 -6.57 2.03 17.24
C SER A 133 -6.80 3.51 16.92
N PRO A 134 -6.35 4.03 15.75
CA PRO A 134 -6.66 5.38 15.31
C PRO A 134 -8.15 5.70 15.40
N ARG A 135 -8.47 6.96 15.75
CA ARG A 135 -9.85 7.42 15.67
C ARG A 135 -10.35 7.39 14.23
N ARG A 136 -11.61 6.99 14.08
CA ARG A 136 -12.31 6.95 12.78
C ARG A 136 -13.21 8.15 12.55
N GLY A 137 -13.35 9.05 13.52
CA GLY A 137 -14.20 10.25 13.47
C GLY A 137 -14.81 10.57 14.84
N GLY A 138 -15.53 11.70 14.92
CA GLY A 138 -16.21 12.16 16.12
C GLY A 138 -15.29 12.65 17.26
N PRO A 139 -15.87 13.27 18.31
CA PRO A 139 -15.11 13.63 19.52
C PRO A 139 -14.74 12.37 20.30
N GLY A 140 -13.58 12.37 20.99
CA GLY A 140 -13.16 11.22 21.80
C GLY A 140 -11.71 11.29 22.25
N ASN A 141 -11.28 10.25 22.97
CA ASN A 141 -9.91 10.04 23.41
C ASN A 141 -9.30 8.86 22.64
N ASP A 142 -8.34 9.18 21.77
CA ASP A 142 -7.63 8.29 20.85
C ASP A 142 -6.68 7.33 21.57
N ARG A 143 -6.36 7.60 22.85
CA ARG A 143 -5.24 6.99 23.59
C ARG A 143 -3.90 7.00 22.83
N ALA A 144 -3.79 7.87 21.84
CA ALA A 144 -2.65 8.06 20.97
C ALA A 144 -2.20 9.51 21.09
N GLN A 145 -0.93 9.73 21.36
CA GLN A 145 -0.33 11.05 21.23
C GLN A 145 0.14 11.21 19.79
N ALA A 146 -0.46 12.15 19.05
CA ALA A 146 0.17 12.66 17.84
C ALA A 146 1.25 13.66 18.27
N ALA A 147 2.51 13.25 18.19
CA ALA A 147 3.66 14.14 18.39
C ALA A 147 4.34 14.37 17.03
N LEU A 148 4.58 15.63 16.68
CA LEU A 148 5.53 15.96 15.64
C LEU A 148 6.92 15.69 16.21
N VAL A 149 7.69 14.80 15.58
CA VAL A 149 9.13 14.68 15.85
C VAL A 149 9.83 15.62 14.88
N PRO A 150 10.28 16.82 15.31
CA PRO A 150 11.05 17.68 14.45
C PRO A 150 12.38 17.00 14.13
N VAL A 151 12.62 16.73 12.85
CA VAL A 151 13.95 16.33 12.38
C VAL A 151 14.73 17.61 12.18
N VAL A 152 15.58 17.95 13.15
CA VAL A 152 16.55 19.04 12.99
C VAL A 152 17.65 18.53 12.06
N ARG A 153 17.84 19.22 10.92
CA ARG A 153 19.01 19.03 10.06
C ARG A 153 20.12 19.97 10.50
#